data_AF-A0A7M1STI2-F1
#
_entry.id   AF-A0A7M1STI2-F1
#
_cell.length_a   1.000
_cell.length_b   1.000
_cell.length_c   1.000
_cell.angle_alpha   90.00
_cell.angle_beta   90.00
_cell.angle_gamma   90.00
#
_symmetry.space_group_name_H-M   'P 1'
#
loop_
_entity.id
_entity.type
_entity.pdbx_description
1 polymer ?
#
loop_
_entity_poly.entity_id
_entity_poly.type
_entity_poly.pdbx_seq_one_letter_code
_entity_poly.pdbx_strand_id
1 'polypeptide(L)'
;MSRREVAQCHDEVAPGSAEPVPSPGAVEQTTVTSTPASTPALPPKPSRVTATLTAVVTGAVVLAATAGLNISWTELGDVPGRVVEYLRLMFADPNWEKLPRALFETWRSISMAWLGAIGCVVVSIPLGMLAASGMGPAWLRVGLRAIFAVIRAVPEVIIALVLLTVTGLTPFTGALALGIAGIGTQSKWVYEAVESAPTGATEAVRAAGGSTAEIARWAIWPAVAPVLMSFALYRCEINIRTSAVLGLVGAGGIGSMLSNYTNYREWDTVGMLLIVVVVITMVFDLISGSIRRRIMEGARVRDVDGTG
;
A
#
# COMPACT_ATOMS: atom_id res chain seq x y z
N MET A 1 -24.60 33.38 47.90
CA MET A 1 -24.64 34.82 47.51
C MET A 1 -24.26 34.88 46.03
N SER A 2 -25.17 34.92 45.06
CA SER A 2 -26.16 35.94 44.68
C SER A 2 -25.57 37.05 43.79
N ARG A 3 -26.21 37.22 42.61
CA ARG A 3 -26.27 38.39 41.69
C ARG A 3 -25.17 38.50 40.62
N ARG A 4 -25.50 38.25 39.34
CA ARG A 4 -26.18 39.12 38.32
C ARG A 4 -25.13 39.97 37.57
N GLU A 5 -24.86 39.67 36.30
CA GLU A 5 -25.48 40.34 35.12
C GLU A 5 -25.41 41.87 35.22
N VAL A 6 -24.69 42.54 34.31
CA VAL A 6 -25.16 43.75 33.60
C VAL A 6 -24.34 43.93 32.32
N ALA A 7 -25.06 43.96 31.19
CA ALA A 7 -24.65 44.45 29.89
C ALA A 7 -25.13 45.91 29.70
N GLN A 8 -24.66 46.57 28.62
CA GLN A 8 -25.33 47.68 27.91
C GLN A 8 -25.09 49.10 28.50
N CYS A 9 -24.39 50.02 27.82
CA CYS A 9 -24.74 50.88 26.64
C CYS A 9 -25.34 52.24 27.04
N HIS A 10 -25.02 53.28 26.25
CA HIS A 10 -25.42 54.71 26.32
C HIS A 10 -24.66 55.53 27.36
N ASP A 11 -24.31 56.80 27.19
CA ASP A 11 -24.40 57.83 26.13
C ASP A 11 -23.57 59.01 26.70
N GLU A 12 -22.88 59.82 25.90
CA GLU A 12 -22.92 61.29 26.09
C GLU A 12 -22.25 62.06 24.94
N VAL A 13 -22.88 63.19 24.61
CA VAL A 13 -22.77 63.97 23.37
C VAL A 13 -22.43 65.43 23.70
N ALA A 14 -21.44 65.98 22.97
CA ALA A 14 -21.21 67.39 22.58
C ALA A 14 -20.96 68.45 23.69
N PRO A 15 -20.68 69.75 23.39
CA PRO A 15 -20.42 70.50 22.13
C PRO A 15 -19.10 71.34 22.20
N GLY A 16 -18.60 72.17 21.29
CA GLY A 16 -19.02 72.72 20.00
C GLY A 16 -18.14 73.94 19.63
N SER A 17 -18.08 74.28 18.34
CA SER A 17 -17.84 75.64 17.76
C SER A 17 -18.00 75.51 16.24
N ALA A 18 -19.15 75.81 15.62
CA ALA A 18 -19.58 77.14 15.11
C ALA A 18 -18.47 77.78 14.25
N GLU A 19 -18.61 78.09 12.95
CA GLU A 19 -19.68 78.53 12.04
C GLU A 19 -19.02 78.68 10.63
N PRO A 20 -19.63 79.22 9.55
CA PRO A 20 -21.03 79.42 9.18
C PRO A 20 -21.37 78.86 7.77
N VAL A 21 -22.65 78.78 7.43
CA VAL A 21 -23.16 78.49 6.07
C VAL A 21 -23.48 79.80 5.33
N PRO A 22 -23.10 79.93 4.05
CA PRO A 22 -23.88 80.74 3.11
C PRO A 22 -24.31 79.96 1.86
N SER A 23 -25.63 79.79 1.75
CA SER A 23 -26.54 80.03 0.61
C SER A 23 -26.19 79.56 -0.83
N PRO A 24 -27.19 79.07 -1.59
CA PRO A 24 -26.99 78.16 -2.71
C PRO A 24 -26.81 78.88 -4.05
N GLY A 25 -25.85 78.41 -4.85
CA GLY A 25 -25.68 78.81 -6.23
C GLY A 25 -24.64 77.94 -6.94
N ALA A 26 -25.00 77.47 -8.13
CA ALA A 26 -24.19 76.71 -9.08
C ALA A 26 -23.88 75.24 -8.68
N VAL A 27 -24.79 74.35 -9.07
CA VAL A 27 -24.49 72.92 -9.23
C VAL A 27 -23.50 72.77 -10.38
N GLU A 28 -22.21 72.75 -10.06
CA GLU A 28 -21.16 72.39 -11.01
C GLU A 28 -21.11 70.86 -11.08
N GLN A 29 -21.53 70.33 -12.23
CA GLN A 29 -21.53 68.90 -12.54
C GLN A 29 -20.10 68.38 -12.52
N THR A 30 -19.69 67.78 -11.39
CA THR A 30 -18.49 66.94 -11.37
C THR A 30 -18.84 65.62 -12.03
N THR A 31 -18.44 65.49 -13.30
CA THR A 31 -18.55 64.28 -14.11
C THR A 31 -17.78 63.15 -13.44
N VAL A 32 -18.46 62.33 -12.65
CA VAL A 32 -17.91 61.05 -12.18
C VAL A 32 -17.80 60.15 -13.40
N THR A 33 -16.57 59.99 -13.90
CA THR A 33 -16.26 58.99 -14.94
C THR A 33 -16.60 57.60 -14.39
N SER A 34 -17.75 57.07 -14.76
CA SER A 34 -18.11 55.68 -14.46
C SER A 34 -17.25 54.75 -15.31
N THR A 35 -16.28 54.09 -14.69
CA THR A 35 -15.65 52.89 -15.27
C THR A 35 -16.74 51.83 -15.41
N PRO A 36 -17.02 51.28 -16.59
CA PRO A 36 -18.02 50.22 -16.72
C PRO A 36 -17.51 48.97 -15.99
N ALA A 37 -18.37 48.39 -15.15
CA ALA A 37 -18.12 47.13 -14.48
C ALA A 37 -17.88 46.01 -15.51
N SER A 38 -16.71 45.38 -15.46
CA SER A 38 -16.40 44.20 -16.26
C SER A 38 -17.18 43.00 -15.73
N THR A 39 -18.16 42.52 -16.49
CA THR A 39 -18.89 41.28 -16.20
C THR A 39 -17.92 40.09 -16.32
N PRO A 40 -17.80 39.22 -15.30
CA PRO A 40 -16.99 38.00 -15.41
C PRO A 40 -17.48 37.13 -16.57
N ALA A 41 -16.60 36.81 -17.51
CA ALA A 41 -16.92 35.93 -18.63
C ALA A 41 -17.30 34.53 -18.10
N LEU A 42 -18.51 34.07 -18.42
CA LEU A 42 -18.98 32.73 -18.07
C LEU A 42 -18.07 31.67 -18.73
N PRO A 43 -17.70 30.59 -18.01
CA PRO A 43 -16.91 29.51 -18.60
C PRO A 43 -17.66 28.88 -19.78
N PRO A 44 -16.97 28.53 -20.88
CA PRO A 44 -17.60 27.95 -22.05
C PRO A 44 -18.31 26.64 -21.70
N LYS A 45 -19.57 26.51 -22.14
CA LYS A 45 -20.40 25.31 -21.93
C LYS A 45 -19.66 24.07 -22.43
N PRO A 46 -19.49 23.01 -21.62
CA PRO A 46 -18.72 21.84 -22.02
C PRO A 46 -19.33 21.23 -23.28
N SER A 47 -18.49 21.01 -24.29
CA SER A 47 -18.95 20.50 -25.58
C SER A 47 -19.46 19.07 -25.39
N ARG A 48 -20.73 18.82 -25.73
CA ARG A 48 -21.28 17.46 -25.76
C ARG A 48 -20.61 16.62 -26.85
N VAL A 49 -19.99 17.25 -27.84
CA VAL A 49 -19.30 16.58 -28.95
C VAL A 49 -18.09 15.79 -28.46
N THR A 50 -17.22 16.39 -27.63
CA THR A 50 -16.07 15.67 -27.06
C THR A 50 -16.49 14.53 -26.13
N ALA A 51 -17.57 14.72 -25.36
CA ALA A 51 -18.15 13.66 -24.53
C ALA A 51 -18.77 12.51 -25.37
N THR A 52 -19.49 12.84 -26.44
CA THR A 52 -20.04 11.83 -27.36
C THR A 52 -18.94 11.10 -28.11
N LEU A 53 -17.90 11.79 -28.55
CA LEU A 53 -16.79 11.20 -29.32
C LEU A 53 -15.94 10.27 -28.45
N THR A 54 -15.66 10.67 -27.20
CA THR A 54 -15.00 9.79 -26.22
C THR A 54 -15.86 8.58 -25.86
N ALA A 55 -17.18 8.74 -25.71
CA ALA A 55 -18.10 7.62 -25.49
C ALA A 55 -18.17 6.67 -26.68
N VAL A 56 -18.20 7.18 -27.91
CA VAL A 56 -18.19 6.37 -29.14
C VAL A 56 -16.89 5.61 -29.30
N VAL A 57 -15.74 6.24 -29.06
CA VAL A 57 -14.43 5.57 -29.11
C VAL A 57 -14.34 4.49 -28.03
N THR A 58 -14.76 4.79 -26.80
CA THR A 58 -14.79 3.80 -25.71
C THR A 58 -15.72 2.64 -26.05
N GLY A 59 -16.92 2.92 -26.56
CA GLY A 59 -17.88 1.91 -26.99
C GLY A 59 -17.35 1.05 -28.15
N ALA A 60 -16.67 1.66 -29.12
CA ALA A 60 -16.04 0.95 -30.23
C ALA A 60 -14.89 0.04 -29.76
N VAL A 61 -14.06 0.50 -28.81
CA VAL A 61 -13.00 -0.31 -28.20
C VAL A 61 -13.59 -1.48 -27.42
N VAL A 62 -14.65 -1.26 -26.63
CA VAL A 62 -15.36 -2.32 -25.91
C VAL A 62 -15.96 -3.33 -26.87
N LEU A 63 -16.66 -2.88 -27.92
CA LEU A 63 -17.26 -3.76 -28.92
C LEU A 63 -16.21 -4.56 -29.69
N ALA A 64 -15.11 -3.92 -30.12
CA ALA A 64 -14.00 -4.59 -30.77
C ALA A 64 -13.32 -5.62 -29.85
N ALA A 65 -13.15 -5.30 -28.56
CA ALA A 65 -12.64 -6.25 -27.58
C ALA A 65 -13.59 -7.44 -27.41
N THR A 66 -14.90 -7.20 -27.25
CA THR A 66 -15.89 -8.29 -27.11
C THR A 66 -16.01 -9.16 -28.36
N ALA A 67 -15.91 -8.56 -29.55
CA ALA A 67 -15.92 -9.30 -30.82
C ALA A 67 -14.63 -10.13 -31.00
N GLY A 68 -13.49 -9.63 -30.53
CA GLY A 68 -12.21 -10.35 -30.56
C GLY A 68 -12.15 -11.56 -29.63
N LEU A 69 -12.95 -11.58 -28.56
CA LEU A 69 -12.94 -12.68 -27.57
C LEU A 69 -13.78 -13.92 -27.96
N ASN A 70 -14.46 -13.97 -29.12
CA ASN A 70 -15.33 -15.09 -29.55
C ASN A 70 -16.21 -15.63 -28.39
N ILE A 71 -16.85 -14.73 -27.63
CA ILE A 71 -17.61 -15.11 -26.43
C ILE A 71 -18.91 -15.81 -26.87
N SER A 72 -18.96 -17.12 -26.69
CA SER A 72 -20.18 -17.93 -26.79
C SER A 72 -21.13 -17.53 -25.65
N TRP A 73 -22.14 -16.70 -25.92
CA TRP A 73 -23.15 -16.30 -24.92
C TRP A 73 -23.94 -17.49 -24.35
N THR A 74 -23.99 -18.60 -25.09
CA THR A 74 -24.58 -19.87 -24.66
C THR A 74 -23.75 -20.56 -23.57
N GLU A 75 -22.43 -20.67 -23.75
CA GLU A 75 -21.53 -21.29 -22.76
C GLU A 75 -21.48 -20.50 -21.44
N LEU A 76 -21.71 -19.19 -21.51
CA LEU A 76 -21.77 -18.34 -20.32
C LEU A 76 -22.96 -18.71 -19.42
N GLY A 77 -24.09 -19.11 -20.01
CA GLY A 77 -25.27 -19.60 -19.29
C GLY A 77 -25.01 -20.89 -18.50
N ASP A 78 -24.07 -21.71 -18.94
CA ASP A 78 -23.72 -23.00 -18.31
C ASP A 78 -22.64 -22.87 -17.23
N VAL A 79 -21.99 -21.71 -17.11
CA VAL A 79 -20.92 -21.48 -16.10
C VAL A 79 -21.41 -21.71 -14.67
N PRO A 80 -22.57 -21.18 -14.23
CA PRO A 80 -23.05 -21.39 -12.86
C PRO A 80 -23.26 -22.87 -12.52
N GLY A 81 -23.81 -23.65 -13.46
CA GLY A 81 -24.01 -25.10 -13.29
C GLY A 81 -22.69 -25.85 -13.14
N ARG A 82 -21.73 -25.57 -14.03
CA ARG A 82 -20.38 -26.18 -13.98
C ARG A 82 -19.63 -25.81 -12.70
N VAL A 83 -19.74 -24.56 -12.24
CA VAL A 83 -19.13 -24.14 -10.97
C VAL A 83 -19.68 -24.94 -9.79
N VAL A 84 -21.01 -25.11 -9.69
CA VAL A 84 -21.62 -25.91 -8.62
C VAL A 84 -21.21 -27.39 -8.72
N GLU A 85 -21.14 -27.93 -9.94
CA GLU A 85 -20.65 -29.30 -10.18
C GLU A 85 -19.22 -29.49 -9.68
N TYR A 86 -18.27 -28.64 -10.10
CA TYR A 86 -16.89 -28.74 -9.64
C TYR A 86 -16.73 -28.48 -8.14
N LEU A 87 -17.50 -27.55 -7.56
CA LEU A 87 -17.51 -27.35 -6.11
C LEU A 87 -18.01 -28.60 -5.37
N ARG A 88 -19.05 -29.27 -5.88
CA ARG A 88 -19.50 -30.55 -5.30
C ARG A 88 -18.44 -31.62 -5.42
N LEU A 89 -17.81 -31.77 -6.60
CA LEU A 89 -16.72 -32.73 -6.81
C LEU A 89 -15.53 -32.48 -5.88
N MET A 90 -15.23 -31.21 -5.56
CA MET A 90 -14.14 -30.86 -4.67
C MET A 90 -14.46 -31.05 -3.19
N PHE A 91 -15.68 -30.70 -2.75
CA PHE A 91 -15.99 -30.57 -1.32
C PHE A 91 -16.93 -31.64 -0.77
N ALA A 92 -17.54 -32.49 -1.59
CA ALA A 92 -18.46 -33.53 -1.12
C ALA A 92 -17.74 -34.66 -0.35
N ASP A 93 -16.58 -35.08 -0.83
CA ASP A 93 -15.76 -36.11 -0.17
C ASP A 93 -14.26 -35.80 -0.32
N PRO A 94 -13.70 -34.84 0.45
CA PRO A 94 -12.30 -34.48 0.34
C PRO A 94 -11.37 -35.62 0.76
N ASN A 95 -10.29 -35.84 0.01
CA ASN A 95 -9.37 -36.95 0.27
C ASN A 95 -8.39 -36.64 1.41
N TRP A 96 -8.76 -37.01 2.64
CA TRP A 96 -7.96 -36.78 3.84
C TRP A 96 -6.71 -37.67 3.95
N GLU A 97 -6.60 -38.74 3.15
CA GLU A 97 -5.40 -39.60 3.12
C GLU A 97 -4.16 -38.81 2.69
N LYS A 98 -4.33 -37.81 1.81
CA LYS A 98 -3.24 -36.98 1.30
C LYS A 98 -2.88 -35.80 2.23
N LEU A 99 -3.59 -35.64 3.36
CA LEU A 99 -3.35 -34.54 4.30
C LEU A 99 -1.90 -34.45 4.81
N PRO A 100 -1.22 -35.53 5.21
CA PRO A 100 0.17 -35.44 5.68
C PRO A 100 1.11 -34.89 4.61
N ARG A 101 0.89 -35.28 3.34
CA ARG A 101 1.65 -34.77 2.21
C ARG A 101 1.33 -33.29 1.95
N ALA A 102 0.06 -32.90 2.04
CA ALA A 102 -0.35 -31.51 1.90
C ALA A 102 0.27 -30.60 2.96
N LEU A 103 0.32 -31.04 4.22
CA LEU A 103 0.98 -30.31 5.30
C LEU A 103 2.49 -30.16 5.07
N PHE A 104 3.15 -31.21 4.58
CA PHE A 104 4.57 -31.16 4.24
C PHE A 104 4.86 -30.19 3.08
N GLU A 105 4.05 -30.21 2.02
CA GLU A 105 4.20 -29.27 0.91
C GLU A 105 3.85 -27.83 1.33
N THR A 106 2.92 -27.65 2.27
CA THR A 106 2.66 -26.33 2.86
C THR A 106 3.83 -25.84 3.69
N TRP A 107 4.48 -26.73 4.45
CA TRP A 107 5.70 -26.41 5.19
C TRP A 107 6.82 -25.94 4.27
N ARG A 108 6.97 -26.56 3.09
CA ARG A 108 7.90 -26.08 2.05
C ARG A 108 7.54 -24.67 1.59
N SER A 109 6.26 -24.38 1.34
CA SER A 109 5.77 -23.04 0.99
C SER A 109 6.08 -22.00 2.07
N ILE A 110 5.84 -22.32 3.34
CA ILE A 110 6.19 -21.46 4.48
C ILE A 110 7.70 -21.25 4.55
N SER A 111 8.50 -22.30 4.37
CA SER A 111 9.96 -22.22 4.39
C SER A 111 10.50 -21.29 3.30
N MET A 112 9.96 -21.39 2.07
CA MET A 112 10.29 -20.47 0.98
C MET A 112 9.96 -19.03 1.35
N ALA A 113 8.76 -18.82 1.92
CA ALA A 113 8.30 -17.49 2.29
C ALA A 113 9.16 -16.84 3.36
N TRP A 114 9.54 -17.59 4.39
CA TRP A 114 10.42 -17.14 5.47
C TRP A 114 11.83 -16.82 4.97
N LEU A 115 12.45 -17.71 4.20
CA LEU A 115 13.79 -17.49 3.66
C LEU A 115 13.82 -16.27 2.73
N GLY A 116 12.82 -16.15 1.85
CA GLY A 116 12.66 -14.99 0.97
C GLY A 116 12.43 -13.70 1.76
N ALA A 117 11.62 -13.74 2.82
CA ALA A 117 11.35 -12.57 3.66
C ALA A 117 12.61 -12.12 4.42
N ILE A 118 13.37 -13.05 5.00
CA ILE A 118 14.63 -12.75 5.70
C ILE A 118 15.62 -12.12 4.72
N GLY A 119 15.86 -12.75 3.57
CA GLY A 119 16.77 -12.23 2.55
C GLY A 119 16.33 -10.84 2.05
N CYS A 120 15.03 -10.65 1.84
CA CYS A 120 14.45 -9.36 1.47
C CYS A 120 14.73 -8.30 2.54
N VAL A 121 14.41 -8.56 3.81
CA VAL A 121 14.56 -7.59 4.92
C VAL A 121 16.02 -7.23 5.14
N VAL A 122 16.91 -8.22 5.17
CA VAL A 122 18.36 -8.02 5.37
C VAL A 122 18.96 -7.12 4.29
N VAL A 123 18.55 -7.29 3.03
CA VAL A 123 19.07 -6.49 1.91
C VAL A 123 18.37 -5.14 1.77
N SER A 124 17.05 -5.10 1.97
CA SER A 124 16.25 -3.90 1.76
C SER A 124 16.41 -2.83 2.84
N ILE A 125 16.68 -3.20 4.08
CA ILE A 125 16.93 -2.24 5.17
C ILE A 125 18.13 -1.33 4.85
N PRO A 126 19.35 -1.84 4.62
CA PRO A 126 20.50 -0.98 4.35
C PRO A 126 20.35 -0.20 3.04
N LEU A 127 19.86 -0.85 1.98
CA LEU A 127 19.65 -0.18 0.69
C LEU A 127 18.53 0.88 0.76
N GLY A 128 17.48 0.63 1.52
CA GLY A 128 16.40 1.57 1.79
C GLY A 128 16.89 2.77 2.60
N MET A 129 17.68 2.55 3.66
CA MET A 129 18.28 3.63 4.44
C MET A 129 19.19 4.53 3.58
N LEU A 130 19.98 3.95 2.67
CA LEU A 130 20.80 4.71 1.72
C LEU A 130 19.98 5.47 0.68
N ALA A 131 18.76 5.02 0.39
CA ALA A 131 17.83 5.68 -0.52
C ALA A 131 16.93 6.75 0.15
N ALA A 132 17.07 6.94 1.46
CA ALA A 132 16.38 8.00 2.19
C ALA A 132 17.10 9.35 2.03
N SER A 133 16.35 10.44 2.09
CA SER A 133 16.92 11.79 2.10
C SER A 133 17.83 12.02 3.31
N GLY A 134 18.97 12.71 3.13
CA GLY A 134 19.90 13.05 4.21
C GLY A 134 20.84 11.93 4.68
N MET A 135 20.71 10.70 4.17
CA MET A 135 21.52 9.54 4.58
C MET A 135 22.69 9.22 3.65
N GLY A 136 22.61 9.58 2.38
CA GLY A 136 23.64 9.32 1.38
C GLY A 136 23.67 10.34 0.24
N PRO A 137 24.62 10.20 -0.70
CA PRO A 137 24.74 11.09 -1.85
C PRO A 137 23.48 11.10 -2.72
N ALA A 138 23.14 12.26 -3.29
CA ALA A 138 21.93 12.43 -4.09
C ALA A 138 21.87 11.49 -5.31
N TRP A 139 23.01 11.24 -5.97
CA TRP A 139 23.08 10.35 -7.14
C TRP A 139 22.77 8.90 -6.78
N LEU A 140 23.30 8.41 -5.64
CA LEU A 140 23.05 7.05 -5.15
C LEU A 140 21.59 6.86 -4.79
N ARG A 141 20.98 7.85 -4.12
CA ARG A 141 19.56 7.87 -3.81
C ARG A 141 18.68 7.74 -5.06
N VAL A 142 18.96 8.52 -6.10
CA VAL A 142 18.19 8.45 -7.36
C VAL A 142 18.38 7.09 -8.04
N GLY A 143 19.61 6.57 -8.11
CA GLY A 143 19.90 5.26 -8.68
C GLY A 143 19.17 4.12 -7.96
N LEU A 144 19.25 4.07 -6.63
CA LEU A 144 18.58 3.05 -5.82
C LEU A 144 17.06 3.11 -5.99
N ARG A 145 16.45 4.30 -5.98
CA ARG A 145 15.00 4.45 -6.17
C ARG A 145 14.56 3.99 -7.56
N ALA A 146 15.37 4.23 -8.59
CA ALA A 146 15.12 3.73 -9.94
C ALA A 146 15.20 2.20 -9.99
N ILE A 147 16.24 1.59 -9.39
CA ILE A 147 16.38 0.13 -9.29
C ILE A 147 15.17 -0.49 -8.59
N PHE A 148 14.74 0.07 -7.45
CA PHE A 148 13.56 -0.42 -6.75
C PHE A 148 12.28 -0.30 -7.58
N ALA A 149 12.12 0.78 -8.35
CA ALA A 149 10.98 0.94 -9.25
C ALA A 149 10.96 -0.13 -10.35
N VAL A 150 12.13 -0.47 -10.92
CA VAL A 150 12.26 -1.53 -11.93
C VAL A 150 11.94 -2.91 -11.34
N ILE A 151 12.51 -3.26 -10.18
CA ILE A 151 12.23 -4.55 -9.52
C ILE A 151 10.72 -4.70 -9.26
N ARG A 152 10.04 -3.62 -8.85
CA ARG A 152 8.60 -3.61 -8.59
C ARG A 152 7.74 -3.71 -9.84
N ALA A 153 8.26 -3.34 -11.00
CA ALA A 153 7.53 -3.41 -12.26
C ALA A 153 7.38 -4.86 -12.74
N VAL A 154 8.28 -5.76 -12.30
CA VAL A 154 8.29 -7.16 -12.71
C VAL A 154 7.55 -8.01 -11.67
N PRO A 155 6.50 -8.76 -12.08
CA PRO A 155 5.85 -9.73 -11.21
C PRO A 155 6.81 -10.82 -10.73
N GLU A 156 6.64 -11.24 -9.47
CA GLU A 156 7.43 -12.28 -8.82
C GLU A 156 7.47 -13.62 -9.57
N VAL A 157 6.39 -13.99 -10.27
CA VAL A 157 6.35 -15.19 -11.11
C VAL A 157 7.34 -15.10 -12.27
N ILE A 158 7.49 -13.92 -12.89
CA ILE A 158 8.45 -13.73 -13.99
C ILE A 158 9.89 -13.84 -13.47
N ILE A 159 10.16 -13.24 -12.30
CA ILE A 159 11.47 -13.37 -11.64
C ILE A 159 11.76 -14.84 -11.33
N ALA A 160 10.77 -15.59 -10.83
CA ALA A 160 10.90 -17.02 -10.58
C ALA A 160 11.23 -17.79 -11.88
N LEU A 161 10.50 -17.55 -12.97
CA LEU A 161 10.75 -18.20 -14.26
C LEU A 161 12.17 -17.97 -14.78
N VAL A 162 12.71 -16.75 -14.64
CA VAL A 162 14.10 -16.46 -15.00
C VAL A 162 15.07 -17.22 -14.09
N LEU A 163 14.85 -17.20 -12.77
CA LEU A 163 15.73 -17.89 -11.82
C LEU A 163 15.71 -19.41 -11.96
N LEU A 164 14.58 -20.00 -12.33
CA LEU A 164 14.45 -21.45 -12.59
C LEU A 164 15.44 -21.92 -13.67
N THR A 165 15.77 -21.08 -14.66
CA THR A 165 16.75 -21.44 -15.70
C THR A 165 18.18 -21.57 -15.16
N VAL A 166 18.49 -20.87 -14.06
CA VAL A 166 19.82 -20.84 -13.44
C VAL A 166 19.92 -21.82 -12.27
N THR A 167 18.87 -21.93 -11.47
CA THR A 167 18.86 -22.65 -10.19
C THR A 167 18.05 -23.96 -10.22
N GLY A 168 17.29 -24.20 -11.28
CA GLY A 168 16.43 -25.37 -11.43
C GLY A 168 15.10 -25.27 -10.68
N LEU A 169 14.26 -26.31 -10.81
CA LEU A 169 12.96 -26.44 -10.15
C LEU A 169 13.13 -26.82 -8.67
N THR A 170 13.49 -25.84 -7.84
CA THR A 170 13.74 -26.06 -6.42
C THR A 170 12.98 -25.06 -5.54
N PRO A 171 12.65 -25.42 -4.28
CA PRO A 171 12.10 -24.47 -3.32
C PRO A 171 13.03 -23.29 -3.03
N PHE A 172 14.34 -23.51 -3.11
CA PHE A 172 15.32 -22.43 -2.96
C PHE A 172 15.15 -21.35 -4.04
N THR A 173 14.87 -21.75 -5.28
CA THR A 173 14.55 -20.84 -6.37
C THR A 173 13.34 -19.97 -6.04
N GLY A 174 12.29 -20.57 -5.49
CA GLY A 174 11.10 -19.85 -5.06
C GLY A 174 11.41 -18.84 -3.95
N ALA A 175 12.20 -19.23 -2.95
CA ALA A 175 12.64 -18.34 -1.88
C ALA A 175 13.45 -17.14 -2.42
N LEU A 176 14.36 -17.38 -3.37
CA LEU A 176 15.17 -16.33 -3.99
C LEU A 176 14.30 -15.36 -4.81
N ALA A 177 13.34 -15.89 -5.57
CA ALA A 177 12.39 -15.08 -6.34
C ALA A 177 11.56 -14.16 -5.43
N LEU A 178 11.01 -14.71 -4.34
CA LEU A 178 10.28 -13.96 -3.32
C LEU A 178 11.14 -12.88 -2.68
N GLY A 179 12.40 -13.21 -2.36
CA GLY A 179 13.34 -12.27 -1.78
C GLY A 179 13.64 -11.09 -2.71
N ILE A 180 14.03 -11.38 -3.96
CA ILE A 180 14.40 -10.37 -4.95
C ILE A 180 13.21 -9.47 -5.30
N ALA A 181 12.05 -10.05 -5.61
CA ALA A 181 10.84 -9.30 -5.90
C ALA A 181 10.43 -8.38 -4.74
N GLY A 182 10.63 -8.87 -3.51
CA GLY A 182 10.30 -8.13 -2.30
C GLY A 182 11.18 -6.91 -2.03
N ILE A 183 12.46 -6.92 -2.44
CA ILE A 183 13.42 -5.84 -2.17
C ILE A 183 12.88 -4.48 -2.65
N GLY A 184 12.29 -4.41 -3.84
CA GLY A 184 11.84 -3.14 -4.39
C GLY A 184 10.73 -2.48 -3.57
N THR A 185 9.72 -3.26 -3.15
CA THR A 185 8.62 -2.75 -2.32
C THR A 185 9.08 -2.49 -0.88
N GLN A 186 9.89 -3.38 -0.31
CA GLN A 186 10.37 -3.27 1.07
C GLN A 186 11.31 -2.08 1.26
N SER A 187 12.27 -1.87 0.35
CA SER A 187 13.17 -0.73 0.40
C SER A 187 12.41 0.59 0.29
N LYS A 188 11.30 0.62 -0.47
CA LYS A 188 10.43 1.79 -0.51
C LYS A 188 9.82 2.11 0.84
N TRP A 189 9.20 1.12 1.48
CA TRP A 189 8.64 1.31 2.81
C TRP A 189 9.71 1.72 3.83
N VAL A 190 10.93 1.18 3.71
CA VAL A 190 12.07 1.58 4.56
C VAL A 190 12.39 3.06 4.40
N TYR A 191 12.65 3.54 3.18
CA TYR A 191 13.04 4.94 3.03
C TYR A 191 11.91 5.91 3.35
N GLU A 192 10.64 5.54 3.12
CA GLU A 192 9.49 6.37 3.52
C GLU A 192 9.33 6.43 5.04
N ALA A 193 9.58 5.32 5.74
CA ALA A 193 9.60 5.29 7.20
C ALA A 193 10.72 6.17 7.77
N VAL A 194 11.90 6.16 7.14
CA VAL A 194 13.02 7.02 7.54
C VAL A 194 12.72 8.50 7.26
N GLU A 195 12.17 8.82 6.08
CA GLU A 195 11.82 10.19 5.68
C GLU A 195 10.66 10.78 6.50
N SER A 196 9.81 9.93 7.10
CA SER A 196 8.69 10.35 7.96
C SER A 196 9.02 10.38 9.45
N ALA A 197 10.22 9.94 9.86
CA ALA A 197 10.61 9.91 11.25
C ALA A 197 10.82 11.36 11.80
N PRO A 198 10.47 11.63 13.07
CA PRO A 198 10.70 12.95 13.69
C PRO A 198 12.18 13.35 13.65
N THR A 199 12.47 14.60 13.26
CA THR A 199 13.86 15.07 13.06
C THR A 199 14.59 15.44 14.35
N GLY A 200 13.88 15.63 15.47
CA GLY A 200 14.48 16.12 16.72
C GLY A 200 15.66 15.27 17.23
N ALA A 201 15.54 13.94 17.21
CA ALA A 201 16.64 13.04 17.59
C ALA A 201 17.84 13.15 16.62
N THR A 202 17.55 13.30 15.33
CA THR A 202 18.57 13.46 14.28
C THR A 202 19.34 14.76 14.43
N GLU A 203 18.65 15.86 14.75
CA GLU A 203 19.25 17.17 15.01
C GLU A 203 20.11 17.16 16.28
N ALA A 204 19.64 16.50 17.35
CA ALA A 204 20.39 16.36 18.60
C ALA A 204 21.72 15.62 18.41
N VAL A 205 21.71 14.49 17.69
CA VAL A 205 22.94 13.72 17.39
C VAL A 205 23.90 14.54 16.51
N ARG A 206 23.36 15.30 15.54
CA ARG A 206 24.17 16.19 14.69
C ARG A 206 24.80 17.33 15.49
N ALA A 207 24.06 17.94 16.42
CA ALA A 207 24.55 19.00 17.29
C ALA A 207 25.66 18.50 18.24
N ALA A 208 25.61 17.22 18.64
CA ALA A 208 26.67 16.55 19.40
C ALA A 208 27.90 16.18 18.57
N GLY A 209 27.96 16.53 17.28
CA GLY A 209 29.07 16.22 16.38
C GLY A 209 29.02 14.83 15.73
N GLY A 210 27.88 14.13 15.82
CA GLY A 210 27.71 12.79 15.27
C GLY A 210 27.73 12.74 13.73
N SER A 211 28.36 11.70 13.21
CA SER A 211 28.37 11.32 11.80
C SER A 211 27.03 10.75 11.31
N THR A 212 26.84 10.63 10.00
CA THR A 212 25.62 10.06 9.42
C THR A 212 25.34 8.62 9.86
N ALA A 213 26.40 7.82 10.10
CA ALA A 213 26.26 6.46 10.62
C ALA A 213 25.78 6.45 12.08
N GLU A 214 26.20 7.43 12.88
CA GLU A 214 25.73 7.60 14.26
C GLU A 214 24.28 8.10 14.29
N ILE A 215 23.91 9.02 13.41
CA ILE A 215 22.50 9.43 13.21
C ILE A 215 21.64 8.21 12.83
N ALA A 216 22.10 7.39 11.89
CA ALA A 216 21.40 6.19 11.45
C ALA A 216 21.15 5.22 12.61
N ARG A 217 22.18 4.97 13.42
CA ARG A 217 22.15 4.01 14.52
C ARG A 217 21.38 4.50 15.74
N TRP A 218 21.56 5.76 16.12
CA TRP A 218 21.10 6.28 17.41
C TRP A 218 19.83 7.14 17.34
N ALA A 219 19.55 7.78 16.20
CA ALA A 219 18.33 8.55 16.02
C ALA A 219 17.30 7.77 15.20
N ILE A 220 17.68 7.30 14.02
CA ILE A 220 16.73 6.76 13.04
C ILE A 220 16.32 5.33 13.40
N TRP A 221 17.28 4.41 13.58
CA TRP A 221 17.00 3.00 13.86
C TRP A 221 16.01 2.77 15.00
N PRO A 222 16.19 3.34 16.22
CA PRO A 222 15.24 3.13 17.29
C PRO A 222 13.85 3.70 16.99
N ALA A 223 13.77 4.79 16.22
CA ALA A 223 12.50 5.40 15.84
C ALA A 223 11.72 4.57 14.81
N VAL A 224 12.41 3.98 13.82
CA VAL A 224 11.76 3.24 12.73
C VAL A 224 11.70 1.73 12.92
N ALA A 225 12.50 1.13 13.82
CA ALA A 225 12.56 -0.32 14.00
C ALA A 225 11.18 -0.99 14.23
N PRO A 226 10.24 -0.44 15.05
CA PRO A 226 8.93 -1.06 15.26
C PRO A 226 8.09 -1.12 13.97
N VAL A 227 8.13 -0.06 13.16
CA VAL A 227 7.41 -0.01 11.88
C VAL A 227 8.08 -0.90 10.82
N LEU A 228 9.42 -0.97 10.80
CA LEU A 228 10.13 -1.88 9.90
C LEU A 228 9.86 -3.34 10.22
N MET A 229 9.76 -3.70 11.50
CA MET A 229 9.37 -5.05 11.93
C MET A 229 7.94 -5.38 11.48
N SER A 230 7.03 -4.42 11.60
CA SER A 230 5.65 -4.56 11.08
C SER A 230 5.62 -4.82 9.57
N PHE A 231 6.48 -4.15 8.79
CA PHE A 231 6.62 -4.40 7.36
C PHE A 231 7.26 -5.76 7.06
N ALA A 232 8.22 -6.22 7.86
CA ALA A 232 8.83 -7.54 7.71
C ALA A 232 7.82 -8.67 7.93
N LEU A 233 6.95 -8.54 8.94
CA LEU A 233 5.88 -9.51 9.21
C LEU A 233 4.85 -9.52 8.08
N TYR A 234 4.42 -8.34 7.63
CA TYR A 234 3.53 -8.21 6.48
C TYR A 234 4.12 -8.81 5.20
N ARG A 235 5.44 -8.67 5.01
CA ARG A 235 6.15 -9.31 3.89
C ARG A 235 6.08 -10.83 3.96
N CYS A 236 6.29 -11.40 5.16
CA CYS A 236 6.23 -12.84 5.36
C CYS A 236 4.85 -13.39 4.99
N GLU A 237 3.78 -12.69 5.40
CA GLU A 237 2.39 -13.03 5.06
C GLU A 237 2.15 -13.07 3.55
N ILE A 238 2.54 -12.00 2.84
CA ILE A 238 2.44 -11.93 1.38
C ILE A 238 3.22 -13.09 0.75
N ASN A 239 4.46 -13.31 1.20
CA ASN A 239 5.31 -14.35 0.64
C ASN A 239 4.72 -15.75 0.82
N ILE A 240 3.99 -16.04 1.92
CA ILE A 240 3.32 -17.34 2.11
C ILE A 240 2.25 -17.53 1.02
N ARG A 241 1.44 -16.51 0.77
CA ARG A 241 0.37 -16.55 -0.24
C ARG A 241 0.95 -16.68 -1.66
N THR A 242 1.95 -15.87 -1.97
CA THR A 242 2.66 -15.90 -3.25
C THR A 242 3.39 -17.23 -3.48
N SER A 243 3.95 -17.85 -2.43
CA SER A 243 4.69 -19.10 -2.57
C SER A 243 3.84 -20.24 -3.15
N ALA A 244 2.51 -20.21 -2.92
CA ALA A 244 1.58 -21.15 -3.55
C ALA A 244 1.49 -20.91 -5.07
N VAL A 245 1.47 -19.65 -5.51
CA VAL A 245 1.50 -19.30 -6.94
C VAL A 245 2.82 -19.73 -7.59
N LEU A 246 3.95 -19.49 -6.92
CA LEU A 246 5.27 -19.95 -7.40
C LEU A 246 5.35 -21.49 -7.46
N GLY A 247 4.65 -22.19 -6.57
CA GLY A 247 4.55 -23.64 -6.64
C GLY A 247 3.88 -24.14 -7.93
N LEU A 248 2.90 -23.39 -8.47
CA LEU A 248 2.23 -23.75 -9.74
C LEU A 248 3.19 -23.76 -10.93
N VAL A 249 4.20 -22.89 -10.92
CA VAL A 249 5.22 -22.81 -11.99
C VAL A 249 6.43 -23.72 -11.77
N GLY A 250 6.38 -24.58 -10.74
CA GLY A 250 7.41 -25.61 -10.50
C GLY A 250 8.46 -25.24 -9.46
N ALA A 251 8.28 -24.18 -8.66
CA ALA A 251 9.15 -23.91 -7.51
C ALA A 251 8.97 -24.92 -6.35
N GLY A 252 7.94 -25.78 -6.41
CA GLY A 252 7.62 -26.77 -5.37
C GLY A 252 6.63 -26.25 -4.32
N GLY A 253 6.41 -27.04 -3.26
CA GLY A 253 5.43 -26.71 -2.22
C GLY A 253 3.98 -26.95 -2.65
N ILE A 254 3.03 -26.40 -1.89
CA ILE A 254 1.61 -26.76 -2.03
C ILE A 254 1.03 -26.44 -3.41
N GLY A 255 1.52 -25.37 -4.06
CA GLY A 255 1.11 -25.03 -5.43
C GLY A 255 1.45 -26.12 -6.44
N SER A 256 2.62 -26.75 -6.32
CA SER A 256 3.02 -27.82 -7.25
C SER A 256 2.11 -29.04 -7.10
N MET A 257 1.76 -29.38 -5.85
CA MET A 257 0.81 -30.44 -5.55
C MET A 257 -0.57 -30.12 -6.13
N LEU A 258 -1.06 -28.89 -5.92
CA LEU A 258 -2.35 -28.44 -6.45
C LEU A 258 -2.40 -28.50 -7.99
N SER A 259 -1.36 -28.03 -8.67
CA SER A 259 -1.25 -28.10 -10.13
C SER A 259 -1.30 -29.55 -10.63
N ASN A 260 -0.53 -30.44 -9.99
CA ASN A 260 -0.49 -31.85 -10.37
C ASN A 260 -1.88 -32.51 -10.26
N TYR A 261 -2.55 -32.41 -9.11
CA TYR A 261 -3.86 -33.04 -8.92
C TYR A 261 -4.97 -32.40 -9.77
N THR A 262 -4.86 -31.10 -10.06
CA THR A 262 -5.76 -30.44 -11.02
C THR A 262 -5.58 -31.01 -12.43
N ASN A 263 -4.33 -31.24 -12.88
CA ASN A 263 -4.04 -31.85 -14.18
C ASN A 263 -4.55 -33.30 -14.29
N TYR A 264 -4.51 -34.06 -13.19
CA TYR A 264 -5.07 -35.41 -13.12
C TYR A 264 -6.58 -35.46 -12.88
N ARG A 265 -7.24 -34.30 -12.72
CA ARG A 265 -8.70 -34.18 -12.46
C ARG A 265 -9.14 -34.90 -11.17
N GLU A 266 -8.25 -35.01 -10.19
CA GLU A 266 -8.56 -35.53 -8.85
C GLU A 266 -9.15 -34.41 -7.98
N TRP A 267 -10.44 -34.14 -8.20
CA TRP A 267 -11.13 -32.99 -7.59
C TRP A 267 -11.27 -33.09 -6.08
N ASP A 268 -11.45 -34.30 -5.55
CA ASP A 268 -11.46 -34.64 -4.10
C ASP A 268 -10.19 -34.17 -3.39
N THR A 269 -9.03 -34.42 -4.00
CA THR A 269 -7.73 -33.99 -3.48
C THR A 269 -7.52 -32.50 -3.67
N VAL A 270 -7.95 -31.93 -4.81
CA VAL A 270 -7.90 -30.47 -5.05
C VAL A 270 -8.70 -29.71 -4.00
N GLY A 271 -9.92 -30.16 -3.68
CA GLY A 271 -10.75 -29.55 -2.64
C GLY A 271 -10.10 -29.57 -1.27
N MET A 272 -9.52 -30.71 -0.87
CA MET A 272 -8.73 -30.82 0.36
C MET A 272 -7.54 -29.85 0.37
N LEU A 273 -6.78 -29.74 -0.71
CA LEU A 273 -5.65 -28.82 -0.81
C LEU A 273 -6.08 -27.36 -0.68
N LEU A 274 -7.22 -26.98 -1.28
CA LEU A 274 -7.77 -25.63 -1.12
C LEU A 274 -8.16 -25.33 0.33
N ILE A 275 -8.79 -26.30 1.04
CA ILE A 275 -9.09 -26.15 2.47
C ILE A 275 -7.79 -25.94 3.26
N VAL A 276 -6.78 -26.77 3.03
CA VAL A 276 -5.49 -26.68 3.73
C VAL A 276 -4.82 -25.32 3.50
N VAL A 277 -4.77 -24.83 2.26
CA VAL A 277 -4.20 -23.51 1.94
C VAL A 277 -4.97 -22.40 2.66
N VAL A 278 -6.31 -22.40 2.59
CA VAL A 278 -7.14 -21.36 3.20
C VAL A 278 -7.00 -21.35 4.72
N VAL A 279 -7.09 -22.52 5.36
CA VAL A 279 -6.97 -22.64 6.83
C VAL A 279 -5.58 -22.20 7.28
N ILE A 280 -4.51 -22.68 6.64
CA ILE A 280 -3.15 -22.34 7.04
C ILE A 280 -2.86 -20.87 6.81
N THR A 281 -3.22 -20.31 5.65
CA THR A 281 -3.00 -18.88 5.38
C THR A 281 -3.77 -18.02 6.38
N MET A 282 -5.02 -18.35 6.69
CA MET A 282 -5.80 -17.64 7.71
C MET A 282 -5.17 -17.72 9.11
N VAL A 283 -4.67 -18.89 9.52
CA VAL A 283 -3.95 -19.04 10.80
C VAL A 283 -2.69 -18.18 10.83
N PHE A 284 -1.92 -18.14 9.75
CA PHE A 284 -0.73 -17.29 9.65
C PHE A 284 -1.06 -15.80 9.68
N ASP A 285 -2.13 -15.37 9.00
CA ASP A 285 -2.60 -13.98 9.00
C ASP A 285 -3.00 -13.56 10.44
N LEU A 286 -3.71 -14.44 11.17
CA LEU A 286 -4.09 -14.19 12.57
C LEU A 286 -2.88 -14.08 13.50
N ILE A 287 -1.92 -15.01 13.39
CA ILE A 287 -0.70 -14.99 14.21
C ILE A 287 0.10 -13.72 13.89
N SER A 288 0.34 -13.42 12.62
CA SER A 288 1.13 -12.27 12.18
C SER A 288 0.48 -10.95 12.59
N GLY A 289 -0.85 -10.84 12.46
CA GLY A 289 -1.63 -9.68 12.92
C GLY A 289 -1.55 -9.48 14.43
N SER A 290 -1.58 -10.56 15.21
CA SER A 290 -1.45 -10.49 16.67
C SER A 290 -0.07 -10.00 17.12
N ILE A 291 1.00 -10.49 16.48
CA ILE A 291 2.39 -10.09 16.77
C ILE A 291 2.59 -8.62 16.40
N ARG A 292 2.14 -8.21 15.21
CA ARG A 292 2.25 -6.83 14.73
C ARG A 292 1.56 -5.86 15.69
N ARG A 293 0.38 -6.22 16.20
CA ARG A 293 -0.36 -5.39 17.17
C ARG A 293 0.43 -5.19 18.45
N ARG A 294 1.02 -6.25 19.00
CA ARG A 294 1.87 -6.17 20.21
C ARG A 294 3.12 -5.31 20.00
N ILE A 295 3.70 -5.31 18.80
CA ILE A 295 4.88 -4.49 18.47
C ILE A 295 4.50 -3.00 18.41
N MET A 296 3.34 -2.68 17.84
CA MET A 296 2.88 -1.30 17.67
C MET A 296 2.31 -0.70 18.95
N GLU A 297 1.67 -1.50 19.81
CA GLU A 297 1.11 -1.08 21.10
C GLU A 297 2.16 -1.03 22.23
N GLY A 298 3.45 -0.85 21.91
CA GLY A 298 4.60 -1.00 22.81
C GLY A 298 4.39 -0.58 24.27
N ALA A 299 4.98 -1.38 25.19
CA ALA A 299 4.80 -1.35 26.64
C ALA A 299 4.35 0.00 27.21
N ARG A 300 3.10 0.04 27.72
CA ARG A 300 2.55 1.22 28.42
C ARG A 300 3.60 1.71 29.41
N VAL A 301 4.07 2.93 29.20
CA VAL A 301 4.77 3.67 30.25
C VAL A 301 3.81 3.70 31.41
N ARG A 302 4.17 3.01 32.49
CA ARG A 302 3.43 3.08 33.73
C ARG A 302 3.72 4.49 34.22
N ASP A 303 2.77 5.41 34.03
CA ASP A 303 2.88 6.74 34.63
C ASP A 303 3.07 6.49 36.12
N VAL A 304 4.27 6.81 36.60
CA VAL A 304 4.53 6.96 38.01
C VAL A 304 3.93 8.32 38.33
N ASP A 305 2.62 8.33 38.53
CA ASP A 305 1.94 9.49 39.11
C ASP A 305 2.65 9.77 40.44
N GLY A 306 3.36 10.90 40.44
CA GLY A 306 4.01 11.44 41.62
C GLY A 306 2.97 11.61 42.72
N THR A 307 3.01 10.71 43.68
CA THR A 307 2.44 10.97 45.00
C THR A 307 3.58 11.56 45.83
N GLY A 308 3.40 12.83 46.18
CA GLY A 308 4.24 13.55 47.13
C GLY A 308 4.01 13.13 48.58
#